data_AF-A0A7J0C915-F1
#
_entry.id   AF-A0A7J0C915-F1
#
_cell.length_a   1.000
_cell.length_b   1.000
_cell.length_c   1.000
_cell.angle_alpha   90.00
_cell.angle_beta   90.00
_cell.angle_gamma   90.00
#
_symmetry.space_group_name_H-M   'P 1'
#
loop_
_entity.id
_entity.type
_entity.pdbx_description
1 polymer ?
#
loop_
_entity_poly.entity_id
_entity_poly.type
_entity_poly.pdbx_seq_one_letter_code
_entity_poly.pdbx_strand_id
1 'polypeptide(L)'
;MLTGELGAGKTTLTRGLGEGLGVRGAVTSPTFVIARVHPSLTRGPALVHVDAYRLGGGLDEMEDLDLDVSLPDSVVVVEWGDGKVEELSESRLHVVIDRAAGDTDDERRTVTLVGVGPRWAGLRAELAPEG
;
A
#
# COMPACT_ATOMS: atom_id res chain seq x y z
N MET A 1 2.20 3.78 0.41
CA MET A 1 3.32 2.89 0.02
C MET A 1 3.52 1.85 1.11
N LEU A 2 3.65 0.58 0.74
CA LEU A 2 3.89 -0.54 1.66
C LEU A 2 5.28 -1.14 1.42
N THR A 3 6.10 -1.21 2.47
CA THR A 3 7.42 -1.85 2.46
C THR A 3 7.48 -2.93 3.54
N GLY A 4 8.28 -3.96 3.31
CA GLY A 4 8.46 -5.10 4.21
C GLY A 4 8.88 -6.33 3.44
N GLU A 5 9.48 -7.32 4.10
CA GLU A 5 9.94 -8.55 3.46
C GLU A 5 8.81 -9.36 2.79
N LEU A 6 9.19 -10.38 2.01
CA LEU A 6 8.23 -11.37 1.51
C LEU A 6 7.54 -12.05 2.70
N GLY A 7 6.22 -12.15 2.66
CA GLY A 7 5.45 -12.71 3.78
C GLY A 7 5.24 -11.76 4.97
N ALA A 8 5.71 -10.51 4.92
CA ALA A 8 5.47 -9.53 5.98
C ALA A 8 3.98 -9.20 6.19
N GLY A 9 3.13 -9.43 5.19
CA GLY A 9 1.67 -9.20 5.30
C GLY A 9 1.18 -7.96 4.55
N LYS A 10 1.96 -7.40 3.63
CA LYS A 10 1.58 -6.25 2.79
C LYS A 10 0.23 -6.46 2.08
N THR A 11 0.09 -7.54 1.33
CA THR A 11 -1.19 -7.89 0.67
C THR A 11 -2.33 -8.15 1.67
N THR A 12 -2.03 -8.68 2.87
CA THR A 12 -3.04 -8.83 3.93
C THR A 12 -3.56 -7.48 4.40
N LEU A 13 -2.68 -6.49 4.59
CA LEU A 13 -3.10 -5.13 4.90
C LEU A 13 -3.91 -4.52 3.75
N THR A 14 -3.48 -4.70 2.50
CA THR A 14 -4.22 -4.20 1.32
C THR A 14 -5.62 -4.80 1.22
N ARG A 15 -5.79 -6.07 1.60
CA ARG A 15 -7.12 -6.71 1.71
C ARG A 15 -8.00 -6.03 2.74
N GLY A 16 -7.49 -5.83 3.96
CA GLY A 16 -8.23 -5.12 5.01
C GLY A 16 -8.62 -3.70 4.60
N LEU A 17 -7.74 -3.00 3.85
CA LEU A 17 -8.06 -1.70 3.26
C LEU A 17 -9.19 -1.79 2.24
N GLY A 18 -9.16 -2.76 1.32
CA GLY A 18 -10.24 -2.97 0.36
C GLY A 18 -11.58 -3.27 1.01
N GLU A 19 -11.60 -4.12 2.05
CA GLU A 19 -12.79 -4.40 2.85
C GLU A 19 -13.31 -3.14 3.53
N GLY A 20 -12.44 -2.37 4.20
CA GLY A 20 -12.81 -1.12 4.86
C GLY A 20 -13.30 -0.03 3.91
N LEU A 21 -12.80 0.00 2.67
CA LEU A 21 -13.26 0.90 1.62
C LEU A 21 -14.56 0.43 0.93
N GLY A 22 -14.94 -0.83 1.11
CA GLY A 22 -16.11 -1.42 0.45
C GLY A 22 -15.93 -1.54 -1.07
N VAL A 23 -14.76 -1.99 -1.53
CA VAL A 23 -14.49 -2.17 -2.96
C VAL A 23 -14.99 -3.51 -3.50
N ARG A 24 -15.14 -3.61 -4.81
CA ARG A 24 -15.65 -4.79 -5.50
C ARG A 24 -14.61 -5.91 -5.58
N GLY A 25 -15.05 -7.11 -5.25
CA GLY A 25 -14.29 -8.34 -5.45
C GLY A 25 -13.19 -8.54 -4.41
N ALA A 26 -12.53 -9.69 -4.49
CA ALA A 26 -11.43 -10.00 -3.59
C ALA A 26 -10.17 -9.22 -3.98
N VAL A 27 -9.51 -8.62 -2.99
CA VAL A 27 -8.19 -8.02 -3.15
C VAL A 27 -7.14 -9.12 -3.02
N THR A 28 -6.35 -9.33 -4.07
CA THR A 28 -5.28 -10.33 -4.10
C THR A 28 -4.04 -9.69 -4.67
N SER A 29 -2.85 -10.14 -4.23
CA SER A 29 -1.59 -9.65 -4.81
C SER A 29 -1.69 -9.74 -6.33
N PRO A 30 -1.41 -8.64 -7.05
CA PRO A 30 -1.45 -8.63 -8.49
C PRO A 30 -0.14 -9.26 -9.01
N THR A 31 0.15 -10.51 -8.63
CA THR A 31 1.45 -11.15 -8.87
C THR A 31 1.81 -11.30 -10.36
N PHE A 32 0.79 -11.28 -11.24
CA PHE A 32 0.93 -11.45 -12.69
C PHE A 32 0.54 -10.21 -13.51
N VAL A 33 0.04 -9.16 -12.87
CA VAL A 33 -0.39 -7.92 -13.53
C VAL A 33 0.14 -6.75 -12.70
N ILE A 34 0.74 -5.73 -13.29
CA ILE A 34 1.44 -4.70 -12.51
C ILE A 34 0.49 -3.97 -11.53
N ALA A 35 -0.75 -3.72 -11.96
CA ALA A 35 -1.77 -3.07 -11.16
C ALA A 35 -3.16 -3.72 -11.33
N ARG A 36 -4.01 -3.58 -10.30
CA ARG A 36 -5.44 -3.89 -10.34
C ARG A 36 -6.25 -2.74 -9.78
N VAL A 37 -7.32 -2.40 -10.48
CA VAL A 37 -8.33 -1.45 -9.98
C VAL A 37 -9.49 -2.23 -9.40
N HIS A 38 -9.85 -1.90 -8.16
CA HIS A 38 -11.01 -2.41 -7.45
C HIS A 38 -12.02 -1.26 -7.30
N PRO A 39 -13.08 -1.22 -8.15
CA PRO A 39 -14.08 -0.16 -8.09
C PRO A 39 -14.81 -0.15 -6.75
N SER A 40 -15.14 1.04 -6.27
CA SER A 40 -15.98 1.18 -5.07
C SER A 40 -17.37 0.60 -5.30
N LEU A 41 -17.92 -0.07 -4.28
CA LEU A 41 -19.34 -0.43 -4.21
C LEU A 41 -20.16 0.59 -3.42
N THR A 42 -19.51 1.64 -2.92
CA THR A 42 -20.11 2.71 -2.13
C THR A 42 -19.90 4.07 -2.82
N ARG A 43 -20.15 5.18 -2.13
CA ARG A 43 -19.76 6.53 -2.59
C ARG A 43 -18.30 6.89 -2.24
N GLY A 44 -17.52 5.93 -1.72
CA GLY A 44 -16.11 6.10 -1.41
C GLY A 44 -15.18 5.90 -2.62
N PRO A 45 -13.88 6.13 -2.45
CA PRO A 45 -12.89 6.02 -3.53
C PRO A 45 -12.70 4.58 -4.00
N ALA A 46 -12.23 4.41 -5.24
CA ALA A 46 -11.73 3.11 -5.70
C ALA A 46 -10.41 2.76 -4.99
N LEU A 47 -10.05 1.47 -4.99
CA LEU A 47 -8.72 1.02 -4.58
C LEU A 47 -7.91 0.62 -5.81
N VAL A 48 -6.76 1.24 -6.00
CA VAL A 48 -5.76 0.80 -6.99
C VAL A 48 -4.63 0.10 -6.25
N HIS A 49 -4.44 -1.19 -6.54
CA HIS A 49 -3.43 -2.03 -5.91
C HIS A 49 -2.32 -2.33 -6.92
N VAL A 50 -1.11 -1.86 -6.64
CA VAL A 50 0.09 -2.01 -7.47
C VAL A 50 1.11 -2.88 -6.75
N ASP A 51 1.73 -3.82 -7.47
CA ASP A 51 2.89 -4.58 -6.99
C ASP A 51 4.13 -4.22 -7.80
N ALA A 52 4.97 -3.36 -7.22
CA ALA A 52 6.15 -2.81 -7.87
C ALA A 52 7.38 -3.74 -7.78
N TYR A 53 7.24 -4.95 -7.21
CA TYR A 53 8.33 -5.92 -7.10
C TYR A 53 8.87 -6.35 -8.47
N ARG A 54 8.02 -6.33 -9.50
CA ARG A 54 8.35 -6.75 -10.87
C ARG A 54 8.72 -5.61 -11.80
N LEU A 55 8.54 -4.36 -11.38
CA LEU A 55 8.90 -3.22 -12.20
C LEU A 55 10.41 -3.19 -12.38
N GLY A 56 10.85 -3.02 -13.64
CA GLY A 56 12.26 -3.05 -14.04
C GLY A 56 13.10 -1.90 -13.47
N GLY A 57 12.44 -0.95 -12.80
CA GLY A 57 13.04 0.26 -12.25
C GLY A 57 12.95 1.39 -13.26
N GLY A 58 11.83 2.11 -13.24
CA GLY A 58 11.60 3.30 -14.04
C GLY A 58 10.20 3.84 -13.79
N LEU A 59 10.06 5.16 -13.78
CA LEU A 59 8.77 5.84 -13.69
C LEU A 59 7.93 5.62 -14.96
N ASP A 60 8.57 5.35 -16.10
CA ASP A 60 7.93 5.11 -17.39
C ASP A 60 6.90 3.95 -17.32
N GLU A 61 7.22 2.84 -16.65
CA GLU A 61 6.27 1.73 -16.44
C GLU A 61 5.11 2.11 -15.50
N MET A 62 5.26 3.19 -14.72
CA MET A 62 4.21 3.71 -13.85
C MET A 62 3.34 4.76 -14.55
N GLU A 63 3.91 5.53 -15.47
CA GLU A 63 3.19 6.42 -16.37
C GLU A 63 2.23 5.59 -17.26
N ASP A 64 2.69 4.44 -17.78
CA ASP A 64 1.86 3.51 -18.55
C ASP A 64 0.64 2.96 -17.78
N LEU A 65 0.62 3.10 -16.45
CA LEU A 65 -0.48 2.65 -15.60
C LEU A 65 -1.53 3.75 -15.33
N ASP A 66 -1.33 4.98 -15.85
CA ASP A 66 -2.18 6.15 -15.62
C ASP A 66 -2.52 6.36 -14.12
N LEU A 67 -1.53 6.07 -13.26
CA LEU A 67 -1.75 6.11 -11.80
C LEU A 67 -1.94 7.54 -11.29
N ASP A 68 -1.21 8.49 -11.88
CA ASP A 68 -1.31 9.92 -11.59
C ASP A 68 -2.73 10.46 -11.84
N VAL A 69 -3.37 10.03 -12.93
CA VAL A 69 -4.77 10.35 -13.25
C VAL A 69 -5.73 9.72 -12.23
N SER A 70 -5.41 8.54 -11.73
CA SER A 70 -6.24 7.80 -10.78
C SER A 70 -6.11 8.29 -9.33
N LEU A 71 -4.99 8.92 -8.96
CA LEU A 71 -4.66 9.36 -7.60
C LEU A 71 -5.70 10.28 -6.93
N PRO A 72 -6.31 11.28 -7.62
CA PRO A 72 -7.23 12.21 -6.98
C PRO A 72 -8.50 11.55 -6.43
N ASP A 73 -9.00 10.51 -7.11
CA ASP A 73 -10.28 9.86 -6.81
C ASP A 73 -10.14 8.45 -6.23
N SER A 74 -8.90 7.99 -6.01
CA SER A 74 -8.60 6.63 -5.57
C SER A 74 -7.69 6.60 -4.34
N VAL A 75 -7.79 5.51 -3.59
CA VAL A 75 -6.73 5.08 -2.68
C VAL A 75 -5.77 4.22 -3.48
N VAL A 76 -4.52 4.67 -3.62
CA VAL A 76 -3.47 3.91 -4.31
C VAL A 76 -2.56 3.22 -3.29
N VAL A 77 -2.52 1.89 -3.34
CA VAL A 77 -1.66 1.06 -2.50
C VAL A 77 -0.59 0.43 -3.39
N VAL A 78 0.65 0.89 -3.21
CA VAL A 78 1.81 0.32 -3.88
C VAL A 78 2.60 -0.56 -2.91
N GLU A 79 2.72 -1.85 -3.21
CA GLU A 79 3.67 -2.77 -2.56
C GLU A 79 5.04 -2.67 -3.21
N TRP A 80 6.12 -2.73 -2.41
CA TRP A 80 7.52 -2.71 -2.91
C TRP A 80 7.89 -1.46 -3.72
N GLY A 81 7.24 -0.33 -3.41
CA GLY A 81 7.42 0.93 -4.14
C GLY A 81 8.71 1.69 -3.84
N ASP A 82 9.52 1.23 -2.89
CA ASP A 82 10.76 1.90 -2.48
C ASP A 82 11.72 2.06 -3.69
N GLY A 83 12.17 3.29 -3.91
CA GLY A 83 13.00 3.71 -5.04
C GLY A 83 12.28 3.74 -6.39
N LYS A 84 10.95 3.62 -6.43
CA LYS A 84 10.16 3.58 -7.66
C LYS A 84 8.98 4.56 -7.69
N VAL A 85 8.39 4.88 -6.53
CA VAL A 85 7.08 5.55 -6.46
C VAL A 85 7.07 6.84 -5.66
N GLU A 86 8.24 7.29 -5.23
CA GLU A 86 8.43 8.49 -4.42
C GLU A 86 7.91 9.75 -5.13
N GLU A 87 8.01 9.77 -6.46
CA GLU A 87 7.63 10.90 -7.30
C GLU A 87 6.15 10.89 -7.70
N LEU A 88 5.43 9.79 -7.49
CA LEU A 88 4.00 9.70 -7.84
C LEU A 88 3.12 10.70 -7.09
N SER A 89 3.52 11.08 -5.87
CA SER A 89 2.75 12.02 -5.05
C SER A 89 3.64 12.76 -4.07
N GLU A 90 3.44 14.07 -4.01
CA GLU A 90 4.04 14.96 -3.00
C GLU A 90 3.63 14.60 -1.57
N SER A 91 2.52 13.88 -1.40
CA SER A 91 2.02 13.43 -0.10
C SER A 91 1.69 11.95 -0.09
N ARG A 92 2.34 11.18 0.78
CA ARG A 92 2.10 9.73 0.92
C ARG A 92 2.23 9.27 2.37
N LEU A 93 1.49 8.22 2.70
CA LEU A 93 1.73 7.43 3.90
C LEU A 93 2.61 6.24 3.54
N HIS A 94 3.78 6.15 4.18
CA HIS A 94 4.66 5.01 4.10
C HIS A 94 4.41 4.09 5.29
N VAL A 95 4.03 2.86 5.00
CA VAL A 95 3.76 1.82 5.99
C VAL A 95 4.84 0.76 5.84
N VAL A 96 5.62 0.56 6.90
CA VAL A 96 6.64 -0.48 6.98
C VAL A 96 6.10 -1.60 7.85
N ILE A 97 6.13 -2.84 7.35
CA ILE A 97 5.65 -4.02 8.06
C ILE A 97 6.82 -4.97 8.26
N ASP A 98 7.16 -5.20 9.53
CA ASP A 98 8.23 -6.10 9.94
C ASP A 98 7.65 -7.30 10.69
N ARG A 99 8.27 -8.46 10.49
CA ARG A 99 8.00 -9.65 11.30
C ARG A 99 8.65 -9.45 12.67
N ALA A 100 7.96 -9.84 13.75
CA ALA A 100 8.58 -9.84 15.07
C ALA A 100 9.80 -10.77 15.07
N ALA A 101 10.90 -10.34 15.68
CA ALA A 101 12.11 -11.14 15.78
C ALA A 101 12.04 -12.01 17.05
N GLY A 102 12.00 -13.35 16.91
CA GLY A 102 12.09 -14.29 18.03
C GLY A 102 11.43 -15.64 17.76
N ASP A 103 11.89 -16.69 18.45
CA ASP A 103 11.55 -18.11 18.22
C ASP A 103 10.10 -18.52 18.60
N THR A 104 9.27 -17.59 19.08
CA THR A 104 7.98 -17.94 19.72
C THR A 104 6.75 -17.14 19.25
N ASP A 105 6.89 -16.16 18.35
CA ASP A 105 5.74 -15.38 17.87
C ASP A 105 5.92 -14.88 16.42
N ASP A 106 6.03 -15.82 15.48
CA ASP A 106 6.10 -15.58 14.03
C ASP A 106 4.82 -14.98 13.43
N GLU A 107 3.75 -14.85 14.22
CA GLU A 107 2.45 -14.32 13.78
C GLU A 107 2.33 -12.81 14.03
N ARG A 108 3.06 -12.26 15.01
CA ARG A 108 3.06 -10.83 15.30
C ARG A 108 3.77 -10.03 14.21
N ARG A 109 3.22 -8.85 13.89
CA ARG A 109 3.83 -7.86 13.00
C ARG A 109 4.02 -6.54 13.74
N THR A 110 5.13 -5.88 13.49
CA THR A 110 5.33 -4.47 13.86
C THR A 110 5.02 -3.63 12.63
N VAL A 111 4.16 -2.63 12.79
CA VAL A 111 3.78 -1.71 11.72
C VAL A 111 4.25 -0.30 12.07
N THR A 112 5.13 0.27 11.25
CA THR A 112 5.60 1.65 11.40
C THR A 112 4.93 2.52 10.35
N LEU A 113 4.40 3.66 10.77
CA LEU A 113 3.76 4.65 9.89
C LEU A 113 4.64 5.90 9.78
N VAL A 114 5.02 6.25 8.56
CA VAL A 114 5.80 7.46 8.25
C VAL A 114 5.00 8.34 7.30
N GLY A 115 4.60 9.50 7.78
CA GLY A 115 3.95 10.52 6.97
C GLY A 115 4.96 11.30 6.15
N VAL A 116 4.73 11.39 4.84
CA VAL A 116 5.54 12.22 3.93
C VAL A 116 4.63 13.25 3.27
N GLY A 117 5.07 14.52 3.27
CA GLY A 117 4.35 15.62 2.63
C GLY A 117 3.30 16.29 3.53
N PRO A 118 2.74 17.43 3.06
CA PRO A 118 1.88 18.30 3.88
C PRO A 118 0.62 17.61 4.40
N ARG A 119 0.02 16.67 3.66
CA ARG A 119 -1.18 15.93 4.10
C ARG A 119 -0.95 15.15 5.40
N TRP A 120 0.28 14.70 5.65
CA TRP A 120 0.61 13.80 6.75
C TRP A 120 1.47 14.45 7.84
N ALA A 121 1.69 15.77 7.77
CA ALA A 121 2.57 16.49 8.70
C ALA A 121 2.17 16.37 10.18
N GLY A 122 0.90 16.10 10.47
CA GLY A 122 0.37 15.91 11.82
C GLY A 122 0.31 14.46 12.30
N LEU A 123 0.78 13.49 11.50
CA LEU A 123 0.70 12.07 11.86
C LEU A 123 1.52 11.79 13.11
N ARG A 124 0.85 11.40 14.19
CA ARG A 124 1.48 10.82 15.38
C ARG A 124 1.48 9.31 15.21
N ALA A 125 2.66 8.71 15.10
CA ALA A 125 2.80 7.26 14.97
C ALA A 125 2.49 6.58 16.31
N GLU A 126 1.21 6.38 16.62
CA GLU A 126 0.79 5.47 17.69
C GLU A 126 -0.33 4.57 17.16
N LEU A 127 0.06 3.38 16.69
CA LEU A 127 -0.79 2.20 16.74
C LEU A 127 -0.06 1.21 17.64
N ALA A 128 -0.15 1.42 18.96
CA ALA A 128 0.22 0.39 19.89
C ALA A 128 -0.82 -0.75 19.78
N PRO A 129 -0.40 -2.03 19.81
CA PRO A 129 -1.36 -3.11 19.92
C PRO A 129 -2.12 -2.92 21.24
N GLU A 130 -3.45 -2.91 21.19
CA GLU A 130 -4.24 -3.07 22.41
C GLU A 130 -3.88 -4.45 23.00
N GLY A 131 -3.44 -4.42 24.26
CA GLY A 131 -2.87 -5.56 24.98
C GLY A 131 -3.86 -6.68 25.29
#